data_AF-A0A9W6B0J9-F1
#
_entry.id   AF-A0A9W6B0J9-F1
#
_cell.length_a   1.000
_cell.length_b   1.000
_cell.length_c   1.000
_cell.angle_alpha   90.00
_cell.angle_beta   90.00
_cell.angle_gamma   90.00
#
_symmetry.space_group_name_H-M   'P 1'
#
loop_
_entity.id
_entity.type
_entity.pdbx_description
1 polymer ?
#
loop_
_entity_poly.entity_id
_entity_poly.type
_entity_poly.pdbx_seq_one_letter_code
_entity_poly.pdbx_strand_id
1 'polypeptide(L)'
;MESSLSHRGNKNLTDVLSRFPPYLLNPNFTWHGIDLTLAENHVIRSEILSILKTCIGEGLSSQHLDWPKGLCGYPPLLDALATTFNRYFKPYTPIESDHLAVTPGTSAGLDILLYHLCDPEDGVLVPCPYWSGYDTFFTVRSQVQIIGVEVPELEDSFHDIALISALEKHYKEAKYPIKAVVLSHPHNPLGRPYPPHVLKQCMAFCRDHNLHLISDEVFALSTFTSPDLQNWAAFKSVLSIDPSTVGLDPSRVHVLWSMSKDLAASGIRLRQVCAFVNEVDPSGMHSNPKQSPPTHRWPSRGYPSVSPLHNRSNSHSDIFPSPGNTKAELHGSHGGILYRDRSVSSYWYYIRSGDRGSVPDGSIGSASSDAGG
;
A
#
# COMPACT_ATOMS: atom_id res chain seq x y z
N MET A 1 3.08 35.79 2.13
CA MET A 1 4.51 35.47 2.12
C MET A 1 4.73 34.40 1.07
N GLU A 2 5.68 34.60 0.16
CA GLU A 2 6.13 33.50 -0.69
C GLU A 2 6.69 32.39 0.23
N SER A 3 6.20 31.18 0.01
CA SER A 3 6.56 30.00 0.79
C SER A 3 8.06 29.74 0.67
N SER A 4 8.76 29.55 1.79
CA SER A 4 10.18 29.14 1.82
C SER A 4 10.41 27.69 1.35
N LEU A 5 9.35 26.99 0.96
CA LEU A 5 9.45 25.64 0.43
C LEU A 5 10.00 25.66 -0.99
N SER A 6 10.68 24.57 -1.36
CA SER A 6 11.04 24.32 -2.75
C SER A 6 9.79 24.29 -3.64
N HIS A 7 9.95 24.49 -4.96
CA HIS A 7 8.84 24.35 -5.91
C HIS A 7 8.14 22.98 -5.78
N ARG A 8 8.90 21.91 -5.53
CA ARG A 8 8.35 20.57 -5.25
C ARG A 8 7.52 20.57 -3.96
N GLY A 9 8.04 21.15 -2.88
CA GLY A 9 7.32 21.26 -1.62
C GLY A 9 5.99 21.98 -1.77
N ASN A 10 5.97 23.11 -2.48
CA ASN A 10 4.73 23.86 -2.76
C ASN A 10 3.74 23.06 -3.61
N LYS A 11 4.21 22.41 -4.69
CA LYS A 11 3.37 21.59 -5.57
C LYS A 11 2.72 20.41 -4.83
N ASN A 12 3.46 19.76 -3.92
CA ASN A 12 2.93 18.63 -3.15
C ASN A 12 1.80 19.05 -2.19
N LEU A 13 1.85 20.27 -1.64
CA LEU A 13 0.77 20.80 -0.80
C LEU A 13 -0.53 20.99 -1.60
N THR A 14 -0.42 21.50 -2.84
CA THR A 14 -1.59 21.81 -3.67
C THR A 14 -2.14 20.58 -4.38
N ASP A 15 -1.28 19.71 -4.89
CA ASP A 15 -1.68 18.68 -5.86
C ASP A 15 -1.96 17.34 -5.19
N VAL A 16 -1.36 17.08 -4.02
CA VAL A 16 -1.42 15.80 -3.32
C VAL A 16 -2.19 15.92 -2.00
N LEU A 17 -1.79 16.83 -1.11
CA LEU A 17 -2.46 16.95 0.19
C LEU A 17 -3.94 17.34 0.07
N SER A 18 -4.30 18.17 -0.90
CA SER A 18 -5.69 18.57 -1.16
C SER A 18 -6.63 17.40 -1.50
N ARG A 19 -6.09 16.26 -1.95
CA ARG A 19 -6.87 15.07 -2.31
C ARG A 19 -7.24 14.22 -1.11
N PHE A 20 -6.53 14.36 0.02
CA PHE A 20 -6.84 13.60 1.21
C PHE A 20 -8.10 14.15 1.90
N PRO A 21 -8.99 13.26 2.37
CA PRO A 21 -10.07 13.64 3.25
C PRO A 21 -9.57 14.47 4.45
N PRO A 22 -10.28 15.54 4.86
CA PRO A 22 -9.86 16.40 5.95
C PRO A 22 -9.58 15.67 7.27
N TYR A 23 -10.28 14.55 7.52
CA TYR A 23 -10.08 13.75 8.73
C TYR A 23 -8.74 13.02 8.79
N LEU A 24 -8.10 12.74 7.63
CA LEU A 24 -6.74 12.19 7.60
C LEU A 24 -5.68 13.27 7.86
N LEU A 25 -6.01 14.53 7.60
CA LEU A 25 -5.10 15.66 7.77
C LEU A 25 -5.27 16.38 9.11
N ASN A 26 -6.43 16.24 9.75
CA ASN A 26 -6.73 16.86 11.03
C ASN A 26 -6.84 15.80 12.13
N PRO A 27 -5.81 15.61 12.97
CA PRO A 27 -5.83 14.62 14.05
C PRO A 27 -6.88 14.92 15.13
N ASN A 28 -7.40 16.14 15.18
CA ASN A 28 -8.48 16.53 16.10
C ASN A 28 -9.87 16.33 15.49
N PHE A 29 -9.96 15.86 14.24
CA PHE A 29 -11.24 15.60 13.61
C PHE A 29 -11.92 14.42 14.31
N THR A 30 -13.08 14.67 14.89
CA THR A 30 -13.93 13.65 15.51
C THR A 30 -15.08 13.31 14.57
N TRP A 31 -15.09 12.08 14.05
CA TRP A 31 -16.24 11.56 13.31
C TRP A 31 -17.27 11.00 14.28
N HIS A 32 -18.53 11.43 14.16
CA HIS A 32 -19.63 10.98 15.03
C HIS A 32 -20.50 9.87 14.39
N GLY A 33 -20.17 9.42 13.18
CA GLY A 33 -20.86 8.32 12.50
C GLY A 33 -20.12 6.98 12.62
N ILE A 34 -20.71 5.93 12.04
CA ILE A 34 -20.00 4.66 11.82
C ILE A 34 -19.00 4.87 10.67
N ASP A 35 -17.73 4.60 10.92
CA ASP A 35 -16.68 4.67 9.89
C ASP A 35 -16.53 3.31 9.19
N LEU A 36 -16.87 3.28 7.89
CA LEU A 36 -16.70 2.13 7.00
C LEU A 36 -15.64 2.40 5.91
N THR A 37 -14.85 3.45 6.07
CA THR A 37 -13.89 3.92 5.06
C THR A 37 -12.49 3.37 5.28
N LEU A 38 -12.15 2.97 6.51
CA LEU A 38 -10.84 2.47 6.87
C LEU A 38 -10.75 0.95 6.74
N ALA A 39 -9.86 0.50 5.86
CA ALA A 39 -9.48 -0.91 5.76
C ALA A 39 -8.55 -1.31 6.93
N GLU A 40 -9.12 -1.48 8.11
CA GLU A 40 -8.42 -1.97 9.30
C GLU A 40 -9.00 -3.31 9.78
N ASN A 41 -8.11 -4.25 10.09
CA ASN A 41 -8.50 -5.49 10.73
C ASN A 41 -8.63 -5.27 12.24
N HIS A 42 -9.84 -5.40 12.77
CA HIS A 42 -10.12 -5.35 14.21
C HIS A 42 -10.46 -6.72 14.81
N VAL A 43 -10.65 -7.75 13.97
CA VAL A 43 -11.21 -9.04 14.37
C VAL A 43 -10.25 -9.83 15.26
N ILE A 44 -8.94 -9.72 15.03
CA ILE A 44 -7.90 -10.49 15.73
C ILE A 44 -7.02 -9.64 16.65
N ARG A 45 -7.44 -8.39 16.93
CA ARG A 45 -6.59 -7.41 17.64
C ARG A 45 -6.24 -7.85 19.07
N SER A 46 -7.18 -8.48 19.77
CA SER A 46 -6.96 -9.00 21.13
C SER A 46 -5.82 -10.01 21.18
N GLU A 47 -5.81 -10.93 20.23
CA GLU A 47 -4.85 -12.01 20.09
C GLU A 47 -3.48 -11.44 19.73
N ILE A 48 -3.43 -10.56 18.72
CA ILE A 48 -2.19 -9.87 18.33
C ILE A 48 -1.62 -9.05 19.48
N LEU A 49 -2.46 -8.30 20.20
CA LEU A 49 -2.03 -7.52 21.37
C LEU A 49 -1.46 -8.42 22.47
N SER A 50 -2.10 -9.56 22.73
CA SER A 50 -1.62 -10.53 23.72
C SER A 50 -0.25 -11.08 23.33
N ILE A 51 -0.11 -11.54 22.07
CA ILE A 51 1.17 -12.04 21.52
C ILE A 51 2.27 -10.98 21.65
N LEU A 52 1.99 -9.74 21.24
CA LEU A 52 2.98 -8.66 21.31
C LEU A 52 3.41 -8.36 22.75
N LYS A 53 2.47 -8.34 23.71
CA LYS A 53 2.80 -8.16 25.13
C LYS A 53 3.71 -9.25 25.64
N THR A 54 3.43 -10.52 25.29
CA THR A 54 4.29 -11.65 25.66
C THR A 54 5.67 -11.54 25.02
N CYS A 55 5.74 -11.31 23.70
CA CYS A 55 7.02 -11.17 22.99
C CYS A 55 7.88 -10.03 23.55
N ILE A 56 7.28 -8.89 23.90
CA ILE A 56 7.99 -7.76 24.49
C ILE A 56 8.38 -8.06 25.94
N GLY A 57 7.46 -8.60 26.74
CA GLY A 57 7.68 -8.87 28.16
C GLY A 57 8.73 -9.94 28.42
N GLU A 58 8.82 -10.95 27.56
CA GLU A 58 9.69 -12.12 27.75
C GLU A 58 10.89 -12.14 26.79
N GLY A 59 10.74 -11.58 25.59
CA GLY A 59 11.72 -11.70 24.51
C GLY A 59 12.55 -10.44 24.25
N LEU A 60 12.19 -9.29 24.81
CA LEU A 60 12.97 -8.06 24.63
C LEU A 60 14.29 -8.18 25.40
N SER A 61 15.38 -7.82 24.73
CA SER A 61 16.73 -7.85 25.28
C SER A 61 17.50 -6.62 24.83
N SER A 62 18.65 -6.33 25.47
CA SER A 62 19.48 -5.19 25.10
C SER A 62 19.95 -5.25 23.65
N GLN A 63 20.21 -6.44 23.10
CA GLN A 63 20.66 -6.58 21.70
C GLN A 63 19.62 -6.10 20.68
N HIS A 64 18.33 -6.13 21.03
CA HIS A 64 17.28 -5.61 20.17
C HIS A 64 17.28 -4.08 20.05
N LEU A 65 18.04 -3.39 20.90
CA LEU A 65 18.27 -1.95 20.85
C LEU A 65 19.52 -1.59 20.04
N ASP A 66 20.33 -2.59 19.67
CA ASP A 66 21.55 -2.38 18.91
C ASP A 66 21.24 -2.03 17.46
N TRP A 67 22.24 -1.46 16.79
CA TRP A 67 22.21 -1.35 15.33
C TRP A 67 22.10 -2.76 14.71
N PRO A 68 21.10 -3.01 13.84
CA PRO A 68 20.93 -4.33 13.25
C PRO A 68 22.14 -4.70 12.39
N LYS A 69 22.57 -5.96 12.49
CA LYS A 69 23.60 -6.52 11.61
C LYS A 69 23.02 -6.77 10.22
N GLY A 70 23.04 -5.75 9.37
CA GLY A 70 22.55 -5.84 7.99
C GLY A 70 21.78 -4.60 7.58
N LEU A 71 22.04 -4.10 6.37
CA LEU A 71 21.37 -2.90 5.84
C LEU A 71 19.93 -3.21 5.42
N CYS A 72 19.65 -4.45 5.02
CA CYS A 72 18.33 -4.87 4.54
C CYS A 72 17.40 -5.35 5.67
N GLY A 73 17.90 -5.56 6.89
CA GLY A 73 17.08 -6.03 8.00
C GLY A 73 17.90 -6.69 9.12
N TYR A 74 17.21 -6.99 10.22
CA TYR A 74 17.76 -7.81 11.28
C TYR A 74 17.75 -9.29 10.82
N PRO A 75 18.87 -10.04 10.83
CA PRO A 75 18.93 -11.34 10.16
C PRO A 75 17.89 -12.37 10.66
N PRO A 76 17.66 -12.55 11.98
CA PRO A 76 16.60 -13.44 12.45
C PRO A 76 15.20 -13.05 11.99
N LEU A 77 14.96 -11.75 11.76
CA LEU A 77 13.70 -11.29 11.17
C LEU A 77 13.63 -11.70 9.69
N LEU A 78 14.69 -11.52 8.92
CA LEU A 78 14.73 -11.95 7.51
C LEU A 78 14.50 -13.46 7.38
N ASP A 79 15.10 -14.28 8.24
CA ASP A 79 14.90 -15.74 8.25
C ASP A 79 13.44 -16.12 8.59
N ALA A 80 12.84 -15.44 9.58
CA ALA A 80 11.44 -15.64 9.92
C ALA A 80 10.50 -15.25 8.77
N LEU A 81 10.86 -14.22 8.02
CA LEU A 81 10.12 -13.76 6.86
C LEU A 81 10.28 -14.71 5.68
N ALA A 82 11.49 -15.15 5.36
CA ALA A 82 11.73 -16.18 4.35
C ALA A 82 10.89 -17.44 4.66
N THR A 83 10.87 -17.87 5.92
CA THR A 83 10.00 -18.97 6.38
C THR A 83 8.51 -18.67 6.15
N THR A 84 8.07 -17.45 6.43
CA THR A 84 6.68 -17.00 6.23
C THR A 84 6.31 -16.99 4.74
N PHE A 85 7.13 -16.42 3.88
CA PHE A 85 6.93 -16.41 2.43
C PHE A 85 6.87 -17.84 1.88
N ASN A 86 7.84 -18.68 2.22
CA ASN A 86 7.87 -20.07 1.78
C ASN A 86 6.63 -20.86 2.22
N ARG A 87 6.12 -20.60 3.44
CA ARG A 87 4.94 -21.28 3.98
C ARG A 87 3.63 -20.82 3.36
N TYR A 88 3.40 -19.51 3.29
CA TYR A 88 2.09 -18.96 2.98
C TYR A 88 1.95 -18.48 1.53
N PHE A 89 3.03 -18.02 0.91
CA PHE A 89 3.04 -17.51 -0.47
C PHE A 89 3.40 -18.61 -1.48
N LYS A 90 4.00 -19.71 -0.99
CA LYS A 90 4.31 -20.93 -1.76
C LYS A 90 5.04 -20.60 -3.06
N PRO A 91 6.19 -19.92 -2.96
CA PRO A 91 6.93 -19.45 -4.12
C PRO A 91 7.40 -20.64 -4.98
N TYR A 92 7.54 -20.44 -6.29
CA TYR A 92 8.00 -21.49 -7.21
C TYR A 92 9.45 -21.90 -6.93
N THR A 93 10.27 -20.95 -6.50
CA THR A 93 11.62 -21.15 -5.94
C THR A 93 11.63 -20.68 -4.49
N PRO A 94 12.26 -21.42 -3.55
CA PRO A 94 12.35 -20.99 -2.16
C PRO A 94 12.93 -19.57 -2.01
N ILE A 95 12.28 -18.76 -1.16
CA ILE A 95 12.78 -17.42 -0.80
C ILE A 95 13.84 -17.57 0.29
N GLU A 96 14.98 -16.95 0.07
CA GLU A 96 16.10 -16.84 1.01
C GLU A 96 16.14 -15.44 1.63
N SER A 97 16.87 -15.29 2.73
CA SER A 97 16.91 -14.04 3.50
C SER A 97 17.58 -12.87 2.76
N ASP A 98 18.42 -13.15 1.77
CA ASP A 98 19.08 -12.17 0.89
C ASP A 98 18.15 -11.63 -0.20
N HIS A 99 17.07 -12.34 -0.54
CA HIS A 99 15.97 -11.86 -1.40
C HIS A 99 15.03 -10.89 -0.66
N LEU A 100 15.29 -10.55 0.61
CA LEU A 100 14.36 -9.79 1.45
C LEU A 100 14.96 -8.47 1.94
N ALA A 101 14.13 -7.43 1.96
CA ALA A 101 14.47 -6.16 2.58
C ALA A 101 13.29 -5.62 3.40
N VAL A 102 13.59 -5.14 4.60
CA VAL A 102 12.60 -4.61 5.53
C VAL A 102 12.44 -3.10 5.32
N THR A 103 11.21 -2.64 5.24
CA THR A 103 10.85 -1.23 5.06
C THR A 103 9.81 -0.80 6.11
N PRO A 104 9.58 0.51 6.34
CA PRO A 104 8.53 0.97 7.25
C PRO A 104 7.12 0.90 6.62
N GLY A 105 6.75 -0.29 6.13
CA GLY A 105 5.45 -0.61 5.55
C GLY A 105 5.44 -0.65 4.03
N THR A 106 4.42 -1.32 3.47
CA THR A 106 4.30 -1.52 2.02
C THR A 106 4.33 -0.21 1.26
N SER A 107 3.72 0.85 1.78
CA SER A 107 3.72 2.17 1.13
C SER A 107 5.12 2.77 0.97
N ALA A 108 5.98 2.67 1.99
CA ALA A 108 7.37 3.10 1.89
C ALA A 108 8.19 2.15 1.00
N GLY A 109 7.86 0.86 1.03
CA GLY A 109 8.39 -0.13 0.11
C GLY A 109 8.16 0.19 -1.36
N LEU A 110 6.92 0.49 -1.72
CA LEU A 110 6.53 0.88 -3.09
C LEU A 110 7.27 2.15 -3.51
N ASP A 111 7.29 3.17 -2.65
CA ASP A 111 8.03 4.41 -2.91
C ASP A 111 9.53 4.14 -3.15
N ILE A 112 10.18 3.35 -2.28
CA ILE A 112 11.60 2.98 -2.43
C ILE A 112 11.81 2.22 -3.74
N LEU A 113 11.00 1.20 -4.02
CA LEU A 113 11.12 0.38 -5.23
C LEU A 113 10.96 1.23 -6.50
N LEU A 114 9.91 2.04 -6.57
CA LEU A 114 9.67 2.90 -7.72
C LEU A 114 10.79 3.92 -7.91
N TYR A 115 11.36 4.45 -6.83
CA TYR A 115 12.52 5.34 -6.92
C TYR A 115 13.79 4.65 -7.45
N HIS A 116 13.89 3.32 -7.36
CA HIS A 116 14.99 2.57 -7.96
C HIS A 116 14.70 2.16 -9.42
N LEU A 117 13.43 1.92 -9.77
CA LEU A 117 13.05 1.43 -11.10
C LEU A 117 12.77 2.55 -12.11
N CYS A 118 12.42 3.74 -11.63
CA CYS A 118 11.89 4.82 -12.45
C CYS A 118 12.71 6.10 -12.28
N ASP A 119 12.92 6.80 -13.39
CA ASP A 119 13.33 8.20 -13.38
C ASP A 119 12.11 9.12 -13.15
N PRO A 120 12.32 10.39 -12.76
CA PRO A 120 11.24 11.36 -12.73
C PRO A 120 10.49 11.43 -14.07
N GLU A 121 9.17 11.53 -14.01
CA GLU A 121 8.25 11.53 -15.17
C GLU A 121 8.07 10.19 -15.89
N ASP A 122 8.76 9.11 -15.50
CA ASP A 122 8.38 7.76 -15.94
C ASP A 122 6.98 7.39 -15.44
N GLY A 123 6.30 6.50 -16.17
CA GLY A 123 4.95 6.04 -15.88
C GLY A 123 4.88 4.61 -15.34
N VAL A 124 3.84 4.34 -14.57
CA VAL A 124 3.43 2.98 -14.20
C VAL A 124 1.95 2.77 -14.45
N LEU A 125 1.60 1.59 -14.95
CA LEU A 125 0.21 1.20 -15.22
C LEU A 125 -0.40 0.60 -13.95
N VAL A 126 -1.59 1.07 -13.58
CA VAL A 126 -2.31 0.60 -12.38
C VAL A 126 -3.78 0.36 -12.72
N PRO A 127 -4.31 -0.88 -12.61
CA PRO A 127 -5.74 -1.15 -12.82
C PRO A 127 -6.65 -0.30 -11.95
N CYS A 128 -7.65 0.32 -12.58
CA CYS A 128 -8.65 1.13 -11.89
C CYS A 128 -9.87 0.29 -11.47
N PRO A 129 -10.56 0.67 -10.38
CA PRO A 129 -10.16 1.70 -9.39
C PRO A 129 -9.02 1.19 -8.49
N TYR A 130 -8.08 2.04 -8.08
CA TYR A 130 -6.98 1.64 -7.20
C TYR A 130 -7.01 2.38 -5.85
N TRP A 131 -6.20 1.92 -4.89
CA TRP A 131 -6.03 2.59 -3.60
C TRP A 131 -5.38 3.96 -3.76
N SER A 132 -6.10 5.03 -3.38
CA SER A 132 -5.69 6.42 -3.56
C SER A 132 -4.35 6.80 -2.92
N GLY A 133 -3.86 6.02 -1.95
CA GLY A 133 -2.53 6.25 -1.39
C GLY A 133 -1.40 6.13 -2.42
N TYR A 134 -1.56 5.36 -3.50
CA TYR A 134 -0.58 5.31 -4.58
C TYR A 134 -0.29 6.69 -5.17
N ASP A 135 -1.31 7.55 -5.31
CA ASP A 135 -1.13 8.93 -5.80
C ASP A 135 -0.08 9.68 -4.98
N THR A 136 -0.01 9.44 -3.68
CA THR A 136 0.97 10.10 -2.80
C THR A 136 2.33 9.44 -2.88
N PHE A 137 2.38 8.12 -2.67
CA PHE A 137 3.65 7.41 -2.55
C PHE A 137 4.41 7.31 -3.87
N PHE A 138 3.73 7.41 -5.02
CA PHE A 138 4.37 7.29 -6.32
C PHE A 138 4.75 8.67 -6.90
N THR A 139 4.05 9.74 -6.53
CA THR A 139 4.28 11.06 -7.16
C THR A 139 5.16 11.98 -6.31
N VAL A 140 5.00 12.00 -4.98
CA VAL A 140 5.58 13.05 -4.11
C VAL A 140 7.10 13.03 -4.11
N ARG A 141 7.70 11.84 -3.99
CA ARG A 141 9.15 11.66 -3.90
C ARG A 141 9.76 11.21 -5.22
N SER A 142 9.23 10.13 -5.82
CA SER A 142 9.77 9.55 -7.05
C SER A 142 9.30 10.28 -8.33
N GLN A 143 8.24 11.11 -8.28
CA GLN A 143 7.70 11.84 -9.43
C GLN A 143 7.25 10.91 -10.57
N VAL A 144 6.90 9.66 -10.23
CA VAL A 144 6.35 8.68 -11.14
C VAL A 144 4.90 9.03 -11.46
N GLN A 145 4.53 8.90 -12.73
CA GLN A 145 3.20 9.15 -13.24
C GLN A 145 2.36 7.88 -13.15
N ILE A 146 1.23 7.95 -12.46
CA ILE A 146 0.27 6.84 -12.46
C ILE A 146 -0.59 6.94 -13.71
N ILE A 147 -0.57 5.88 -14.51
CA ILE A 147 -1.46 5.68 -15.64
C ILE A 147 -2.54 4.71 -15.21
N GLY A 148 -3.69 5.25 -14.81
CA GLY A 148 -4.87 4.47 -14.45
C GLY A 148 -5.37 3.68 -15.65
N VAL A 149 -5.49 2.37 -15.50
CA VAL A 149 -5.95 1.45 -16.54
C VAL A 149 -7.44 1.22 -16.32
N GLU A 150 -8.24 1.95 -17.07
CA GLU A 150 -9.69 1.82 -17.03
C GLU A 150 -10.16 0.62 -17.84
N VAL A 151 -10.97 -0.23 -17.22
CA VAL A 151 -11.72 -1.31 -17.86
C VAL A 151 -13.19 -0.92 -18.01
N PRO A 152 -13.93 -1.47 -18.98
CA PRO A 152 -15.35 -1.14 -19.18
C PRO A 152 -16.21 -1.44 -17.95
N GLU A 153 -16.05 -2.64 -17.38
CA GLU A 153 -16.75 -3.07 -16.17
C GLU A 153 -15.75 -3.52 -15.10
N LEU A 154 -16.07 -3.35 -13.82
CA LEU A 154 -15.13 -3.69 -12.72
C LEU A 154 -14.70 -5.16 -12.73
N GLU A 155 -15.58 -6.05 -13.17
CA GLU A 155 -15.31 -7.48 -13.29
C GLU A 155 -14.25 -7.79 -14.36
N ASP A 156 -14.10 -6.93 -15.36
CA ASP A 156 -13.14 -7.10 -16.45
C ASP A 156 -11.69 -7.03 -15.95
N SER A 157 -11.44 -6.38 -14.80
CA SER A 157 -10.12 -6.40 -14.13
C SER A 157 -9.69 -7.83 -13.77
N PHE A 158 -10.61 -8.78 -13.66
CA PHE A 158 -10.31 -10.18 -13.32
C PHE A 158 -10.44 -11.14 -14.51
N HIS A 159 -10.54 -10.61 -15.73
CA HIS A 159 -10.59 -11.37 -16.98
C HIS A 159 -9.38 -11.03 -17.84
N ASP A 160 -8.75 -12.06 -18.41
CA ASP A 160 -7.50 -11.94 -19.14
C ASP A 160 -7.59 -10.98 -20.34
N ILE A 161 -8.46 -11.28 -21.31
CA ILE A 161 -8.55 -10.52 -22.56
C ILE A 161 -8.89 -9.05 -22.28
N ALA A 162 -9.81 -8.80 -21.35
CA ALA A 162 -10.29 -7.46 -21.06
C ALA A 162 -9.21 -6.61 -20.36
N LEU A 163 -8.58 -7.15 -19.31
CA LEU A 163 -7.50 -6.44 -18.62
C LEU A 163 -6.29 -6.21 -19.53
N ILE A 164 -5.84 -7.22 -20.29
CA ILE A 164 -4.69 -7.05 -21.19
C ILE A 164 -5.00 -6.06 -22.30
N SER A 165 -6.20 -6.09 -22.88
CA SER A 165 -6.60 -5.09 -23.88
C SER A 165 -6.60 -3.67 -23.29
N ALA A 166 -7.02 -3.51 -22.04
CA ALA A 166 -6.96 -2.21 -21.36
C ALA A 166 -5.51 -1.78 -21.09
N LEU A 167 -4.64 -2.68 -20.63
CA LEU A 167 -3.22 -2.42 -20.44
C LEU A 167 -2.54 -1.99 -21.74
N GLU A 168 -2.76 -2.71 -22.84
CA GLU A 168 -2.27 -2.40 -24.18
C GLU A 168 -2.70 -1.01 -24.66
N LYS A 169 -3.99 -0.68 -24.48
CA LYS A 169 -4.53 0.63 -24.85
C LYS A 169 -3.81 1.74 -24.07
N HIS A 170 -3.77 1.63 -22.75
CA HIS A 170 -3.21 2.69 -21.88
C HIS A 170 -1.69 2.79 -22.01
N TYR A 171 -0.99 1.68 -22.29
CA TYR A 171 0.43 1.69 -22.62
C TYR A 171 0.70 2.51 -23.89
N LYS A 172 -0.08 2.29 -24.96
CA LYS A 172 0.08 3.00 -26.24
C LYS A 172 -0.29 4.48 -26.16
N GLU A 173 -1.28 4.81 -25.33
CA GLU A 173 -1.76 6.18 -25.13
C GLU A 173 -0.92 6.96 -24.10
N ALA A 174 -0.04 6.29 -23.36
CA ALA A 174 0.78 6.91 -22.34
C ALA A 174 1.69 7.99 -22.91
N LYS A 175 1.70 9.16 -22.26
CA LYS A 175 2.58 10.29 -22.61
C LYS A 175 3.99 10.16 -22.05
N TYR A 176 4.21 9.14 -21.22
CA TYR A 176 5.42 8.93 -20.44
C TYR A 176 5.96 7.52 -20.72
N PRO A 177 7.28 7.30 -20.67
CA PRO A 177 7.84 5.95 -20.77
C PRO A 177 7.31 5.08 -19.62
N ILE A 178 6.66 3.97 -19.94
CA ILE A 178 6.16 3.04 -18.92
C ILE A 178 7.29 2.13 -18.44
N LYS A 179 7.40 1.93 -17.13
CA LYS A 179 8.42 1.07 -16.49
C LYS A 179 7.86 -0.16 -15.80
N ALA A 180 6.61 -0.09 -15.32
CA ALA A 180 6.03 -1.18 -14.57
C ALA A 180 4.50 -1.26 -14.69
N VAL A 181 3.97 -2.44 -14.41
CA VAL A 181 2.57 -2.67 -14.03
C VAL A 181 2.53 -2.91 -12.51
N VAL A 182 1.66 -2.19 -11.80
CA VAL A 182 1.43 -2.38 -10.37
C VAL A 182 0.05 -2.97 -10.15
N LEU A 183 -0.01 -4.14 -9.51
CA LEU A 183 -1.25 -4.81 -9.12
C LEU A 183 -1.38 -4.80 -7.59
N SER A 184 -2.54 -4.42 -7.08
CA SER A 184 -2.93 -4.75 -5.71
C SER A 184 -3.54 -6.14 -5.73
N HIS A 185 -2.97 -7.13 -5.04
CA HIS A 185 -3.39 -8.54 -5.17
C HIS A 185 -3.32 -9.29 -3.83
N PRO A 186 -4.44 -9.52 -3.11
CA PRO A 186 -5.82 -9.23 -3.50
C PRO A 186 -6.13 -7.75 -3.74
N HIS A 187 -7.08 -7.49 -4.64
CA HIS A 187 -7.37 -6.18 -5.18
C HIS A 187 -8.01 -5.23 -4.16
N ASN A 188 -7.40 -4.08 -3.91
CA ASN A 188 -8.01 -2.97 -3.19
C ASN A 188 -8.47 -1.90 -4.20
N PRO A 189 -9.78 -1.57 -4.30
CA PRO A 189 -10.84 -1.77 -3.30
C PRO A 189 -11.79 -2.97 -3.54
N LEU A 190 -11.62 -3.74 -4.61
CA LEU A 190 -12.59 -4.76 -5.04
C LEU A 190 -12.65 -6.02 -4.15
N GLY A 191 -11.67 -6.20 -3.25
CA GLY A 191 -11.62 -7.30 -2.28
C GLY A 191 -11.34 -8.68 -2.86
N ARG A 192 -10.94 -8.76 -4.14
CA ARG A 192 -10.87 -10.02 -4.90
C ARG A 192 -9.43 -10.34 -5.36
N PRO A 193 -8.97 -11.60 -5.24
CA PRO A 193 -7.72 -12.03 -5.86
C PRO A 193 -7.80 -12.09 -7.39
N TYR A 194 -6.73 -11.70 -8.07
CA TYR A 194 -6.56 -11.99 -9.49
C TYR A 194 -6.45 -13.51 -9.72
N PRO A 195 -7.18 -14.06 -10.70
CA PRO A 195 -6.99 -15.45 -11.08
C PRO A 195 -5.57 -15.72 -11.61
N PRO A 196 -5.00 -16.92 -11.40
CA PRO A 196 -3.64 -17.23 -11.84
C PRO A 196 -3.40 -17.09 -13.35
N HIS A 197 -4.42 -17.33 -14.17
CA HIS A 197 -4.31 -17.14 -15.62
C HIS A 197 -4.18 -15.65 -15.98
N VAL A 198 -4.90 -14.76 -15.28
CA VAL A 198 -4.76 -13.31 -15.47
C VAL A 198 -3.37 -12.83 -15.06
N LEU A 199 -2.85 -13.30 -13.92
CA LEU A 199 -1.49 -12.96 -13.48
C LEU A 199 -0.43 -13.37 -14.51
N LYS A 200 -0.55 -14.56 -15.13
CA LYS A 200 0.34 -15.00 -16.21
C LYS A 200 0.25 -14.11 -17.44
N GLN A 201 -0.93 -13.64 -17.78
CA GLN A 201 -1.12 -12.71 -18.90
C GLN A 201 -0.52 -11.34 -18.59
N CYS A 202 -0.61 -10.85 -17.35
CA CYS A 202 0.09 -9.64 -16.91
C CYS A 202 1.62 -9.82 -16.98
N MET A 203 2.16 -10.98 -16.60
CA MET A 203 3.58 -11.30 -16.75
C MET A 203 4.00 -11.33 -18.23
N ALA A 204 3.20 -11.93 -19.12
CA ALA A 204 3.45 -11.95 -20.55
C ALA A 204 3.43 -10.53 -21.16
N PHE A 205 2.47 -9.71 -20.76
CA PHE A 205 2.43 -8.29 -21.13
C PHE A 205 3.69 -7.55 -20.66
N CYS A 206 4.14 -7.77 -19.42
CA CYS A 206 5.38 -7.17 -18.93
C CYS A 206 6.61 -7.63 -19.72
N ARG A 207 6.68 -8.90 -20.13
CA ARG A 207 7.75 -9.39 -21.01
C ARG A 207 7.73 -8.65 -22.35
N ASP A 208 6.56 -8.60 -23.00
CA ASP A 208 6.42 -8.05 -24.36
C ASP A 208 6.82 -6.57 -24.44
N HIS A 209 6.64 -5.83 -23.35
CA HIS A 209 6.98 -4.42 -23.25
C HIS A 209 8.25 -4.13 -22.42
N ASN A 210 8.98 -5.17 -21.99
CA ASN A 210 10.16 -5.07 -21.13
C ASN A 210 9.93 -4.23 -19.85
N LEU A 211 8.82 -4.52 -19.16
CA LEU A 211 8.37 -3.85 -17.95
C LEU A 211 8.61 -4.72 -16.70
N HIS A 212 8.62 -4.08 -15.54
CA HIS A 212 8.53 -4.77 -14.26
C HIS A 212 7.07 -5.08 -13.89
N LEU A 213 6.85 -6.17 -13.16
CA LEU A 213 5.59 -6.48 -12.50
C LEU A 213 5.77 -6.27 -10.98
N ILE A 214 4.96 -5.40 -10.39
CA ILE A 214 4.95 -5.16 -8.94
C ILE A 214 3.61 -5.65 -8.39
N SER A 215 3.65 -6.63 -7.49
CA SER A 215 2.48 -7.17 -6.79
C SER A 215 2.46 -6.68 -5.35
N ASP A 216 1.57 -5.74 -5.04
CA ASP A 216 1.25 -5.33 -3.68
C ASP A 216 0.27 -6.35 -3.08
N GLU A 217 0.83 -7.33 -2.38
CA GLU A 217 0.10 -8.44 -1.78
C GLU A 217 -0.24 -8.23 -0.32
N VAL A 218 -0.41 -6.98 0.14
CA VAL A 218 -0.65 -6.64 1.55
C VAL A 218 -1.88 -7.31 2.19
N PHE A 219 -2.81 -7.85 1.38
CA PHE A 219 -3.99 -8.59 1.83
C PHE A 219 -3.88 -10.12 1.63
N ALA A 220 -2.70 -10.65 1.33
CA ALA A 220 -2.46 -12.06 0.98
C ALA A 220 -3.05 -13.05 1.98
N LEU A 221 -2.95 -12.76 3.28
CA LEU A 221 -3.42 -13.65 4.35
C LEU A 221 -4.80 -13.26 4.91
N SER A 222 -5.45 -12.26 4.30
CA SER A 222 -6.81 -11.83 4.63
C SER A 222 -7.87 -12.46 3.73
N THR A 223 -7.55 -13.53 3.00
CA THR A 223 -8.50 -14.23 2.13
C THR A 223 -9.29 -15.27 2.91
N PHE A 224 -10.60 -15.35 2.68
CA PHE A 224 -11.51 -16.27 3.36
C PHE A 224 -12.50 -16.90 2.39
N THR A 225 -13.03 -18.06 2.75
CA THR A 225 -14.12 -18.70 2.01
C THR A 225 -15.45 -18.16 2.51
N SER A 226 -16.34 -17.79 1.60
CA SER A 226 -17.73 -17.45 1.91
C SER A 226 -18.67 -18.06 0.86
N PRO A 227 -19.89 -18.49 1.24
CA PRO A 227 -20.91 -18.90 0.28
C PRO A 227 -21.22 -17.85 -0.78
N ASP A 228 -21.01 -16.57 -0.47
CA ASP A 228 -21.24 -15.45 -1.40
C ASP A 228 -20.10 -15.23 -2.41
N LEU A 229 -18.96 -15.91 -2.23
CA LEU A 229 -17.72 -15.73 -2.99
C LEU A 229 -17.34 -16.95 -3.84
N GLN A 230 -18.29 -17.85 -4.12
CA GLN A 230 -18.03 -19.14 -4.79
C GLN A 230 -17.38 -19.03 -6.18
N ASN A 231 -17.56 -17.90 -6.86
CA ASN A 231 -17.03 -17.67 -8.20
C ASN A 231 -15.65 -16.98 -8.21
N TRP A 232 -15.09 -16.69 -7.04
CA TRP A 232 -13.79 -16.02 -6.96
C TRP A 232 -12.66 -17.03 -6.93
N ALA A 233 -11.56 -16.70 -7.62
CA ALA A 233 -10.36 -17.50 -7.56
C ALA A 233 -9.79 -17.46 -6.14
N ALA A 234 -9.34 -18.61 -5.64
CA ALA A 234 -8.53 -18.65 -4.42
C ALA A 234 -7.24 -17.84 -4.65
N PHE A 235 -6.80 -17.13 -3.62
CA PHE A 235 -5.56 -16.38 -3.69
C PHE A 235 -4.36 -17.30 -3.96
N LYS A 236 -3.55 -16.88 -4.94
CA LYS A 236 -2.22 -17.41 -5.19
C LYS A 236 -1.29 -16.24 -5.40
N SER A 237 -0.22 -16.17 -4.63
CA SER A 237 0.81 -15.15 -4.80
C SER A 237 1.40 -15.22 -6.20
N VAL A 238 1.81 -14.08 -6.77
CA VAL A 238 2.60 -14.07 -8.01
C VAL A 238 3.89 -14.87 -7.86
N LEU A 239 4.43 -14.98 -6.63
CA LEU A 239 5.61 -15.80 -6.35
C LEU A 239 5.37 -17.28 -6.62
N SER A 240 4.13 -17.77 -6.57
CA SER A 240 3.82 -19.18 -6.82
C SER A 240 3.82 -19.55 -8.31
N ILE A 241 4.04 -18.57 -9.20
CA ILE A 241 4.05 -18.72 -10.65
C ILE A 241 5.48 -18.52 -11.12
N ASP A 242 6.03 -19.52 -11.82
CA ASP A 242 7.33 -19.40 -12.48
C ASP A 242 7.24 -18.45 -13.70
N PRO A 243 7.86 -17.25 -13.65
CA PRO A 243 7.78 -16.25 -14.73
C PRO A 243 8.42 -16.74 -16.03
N SER A 244 9.39 -17.66 -15.95
CA SER A 244 10.07 -18.22 -17.12
C SER A 244 9.13 -19.03 -18.01
N THR A 245 8.03 -19.56 -17.46
CA THR A 245 6.98 -20.26 -18.22
C THR A 245 6.26 -19.37 -19.23
N VAL A 246 6.31 -18.06 -19.03
CA VAL A 246 5.86 -17.05 -19.99
C VAL A 246 7.03 -16.22 -20.51
N GLY A 247 8.28 -16.65 -20.33
CA GLY A 247 9.47 -15.95 -20.84
C GLY A 247 9.76 -14.59 -20.18
N LEU A 248 9.16 -14.29 -19.03
CA LEU A 248 9.53 -13.11 -18.25
C LEU A 248 10.75 -13.44 -17.38
N ASP A 249 11.74 -12.55 -17.37
CA ASP A 249 12.90 -12.65 -16.47
C ASP A 249 12.42 -12.53 -15.01
N PRO A 250 12.73 -13.50 -14.12
CA PRO A 250 12.34 -13.45 -12.72
C PRO A 250 12.72 -12.16 -11.99
N SER A 251 13.83 -11.52 -12.34
CA SER A 251 14.27 -10.22 -11.78
C SER A 251 13.32 -9.05 -12.10
N ARG A 252 12.34 -9.27 -12.98
CA ARG A 252 11.30 -8.30 -13.29
C ARG A 252 10.10 -8.37 -12.36
N VAL A 253 10.02 -9.35 -11.45
CA VAL A 253 8.85 -9.56 -10.57
C VAL A 253 9.17 -9.16 -9.13
N HIS A 254 8.38 -8.23 -8.57
CA HIS A 254 8.57 -7.69 -7.22
C HIS A 254 7.30 -7.91 -6.38
N VAL A 255 7.46 -8.29 -5.10
CA VAL A 255 6.32 -8.56 -4.22
C VAL A 255 6.44 -7.82 -2.89
N LEU A 256 5.38 -7.13 -2.50
CA LEU A 256 5.35 -6.41 -1.24
C LEU A 256 4.27 -6.97 -0.33
N TRP A 257 4.60 -7.15 0.95
CA TRP A 257 3.67 -7.67 1.93
C TRP A 257 3.92 -7.05 3.31
N SER A 258 2.85 -6.75 4.06
CA SER A 258 3.03 -6.30 5.43
C SER A 258 1.98 -6.85 6.37
N MET A 259 2.36 -6.85 7.65
CA MET A 259 1.51 -7.19 8.78
C MET A 259 0.36 -6.19 9.01
N SER A 260 0.32 -5.07 8.27
CA SER A 260 -0.62 -3.98 8.52
C SER A 260 -2.09 -4.39 8.42
N LYS A 261 -2.42 -5.29 7.50
CA LYS A 261 -3.80 -5.73 7.24
C LYS A 261 -4.04 -7.12 7.82
N ASP A 262 -3.18 -8.05 7.44
CA ASP A 262 -3.29 -9.45 7.79
C ASP A 262 -3.14 -9.72 9.30
N LEU A 263 -2.27 -8.97 10.00
CA LEU A 263 -2.01 -9.13 11.44
C LEU A 263 -2.49 -7.93 12.26
N ALA A 264 -3.47 -7.16 11.76
CA ALA A 264 -4.10 -6.07 12.50
C ALA A 264 -3.12 -5.04 13.11
N ALA A 265 -1.95 -4.85 12.49
CA ALA A 265 -0.81 -4.13 13.06
C ALA A 265 -0.46 -2.84 12.29
N SER A 266 -1.45 -2.12 11.76
CA SER A 266 -1.26 -0.89 10.96
C SER A 266 -0.48 0.21 11.70
N GLY A 267 -0.72 0.38 13.00
CA GLY A 267 -0.05 1.36 13.86
C GLY A 267 1.33 0.95 14.35
N ILE A 268 1.64 -0.35 14.30
CA ILE A 268 2.94 -0.88 14.70
C ILE A 268 3.83 -0.83 13.46
N ARG A 269 4.40 0.37 13.24
CA ARG A 269 5.41 0.63 12.20
C ARG A 269 6.76 -0.01 12.50
N LEU A 270 6.82 -0.91 13.49
CA LEU A 270 7.97 -1.75 13.77
C LEU A 270 8.07 -2.82 12.67
N ARG A 271 8.81 -2.46 11.61
CA ARG A 271 9.45 -3.36 10.62
C ARG A 271 8.47 -4.28 9.85
N GLN A 272 8.09 -3.81 8.67
CA GLN A 272 7.21 -4.44 7.70
C GLN A 272 8.02 -4.74 6.41
N VAL A 273 7.56 -5.57 5.48
CA VAL A 273 8.49 -6.31 4.59
C VAL A 273 8.30 -5.97 3.13
N CYS A 274 9.40 -5.85 2.40
CA CYS A 274 9.42 -5.92 0.95
C CYS A 274 10.22 -7.16 0.56
N ALA A 275 9.59 -8.08 -0.17
CA ALA A 275 10.33 -9.16 -0.79
C ALA A 275 10.74 -8.70 -2.19
N PHE A 276 12.02 -8.40 -2.36
CA PHE A 276 12.57 -8.17 -3.68
C PHE A 276 13.01 -9.52 -4.22
N VAL A 277 12.25 -10.12 -5.13
CA VAL A 277 12.82 -11.21 -5.93
C VAL A 277 13.72 -10.58 -6.99
N ASN A 278 14.79 -9.95 -6.54
CA ASN A 278 15.93 -9.70 -7.38
C ASN A 278 16.95 -10.77 -7.04
N GLU A 279 17.18 -11.69 -7.98
CA GLU A 279 18.53 -12.24 -8.14
C GLU A 279 19.44 -11.07 -8.57
N VAL A 280 19.83 -10.19 -7.63
CA VAL A 280 21.03 -9.39 -7.86
C VAL A 280 22.17 -10.35 -7.56
N ASP A 281 22.76 -10.92 -8.60
CA ASP A 281 24.03 -11.65 -8.48
C ASP A 281 25.03 -10.79 -7.68
N PRO A 282 25.36 -11.18 -6.42
CA PRO A 282 26.28 -10.40 -5.61
C PRO A 282 27.69 -10.36 -6.20
N SER A 283 28.00 -11.27 -7.14
CA SER A 283 29.32 -11.37 -7.77
C SER A 283 29.66 -10.16 -8.65
N GLY A 284 28.65 -9.46 -9.19
CA GLY A 284 28.83 -8.26 -10.00
C GLY A 284 29.30 -7.02 -9.21
N MET A 285 29.15 -7.00 -7.87
CA MET A 285 29.69 -5.92 -7.03
C MET A 285 31.16 -6.12 -6.63
N HIS A 286 31.72 -7.32 -6.85
CA HIS A 286 33.09 -7.65 -6.45
C HIS A 286 34.11 -7.62 -7.60
N SER A 287 33.70 -7.32 -8.84
CA SER A 287 34.60 -7.30 -9.99
C SER A 287 35.23 -5.92 -10.28
N ASN A 288 35.59 -5.15 -9.25
CA ASN A 288 36.48 -3.98 -9.44
C ASN A 288 37.79 -4.16 -8.65
N PRO A 289 38.84 -4.74 -9.26
CA PRO A 289 40.13 -4.83 -8.60
C PRO A 289 40.84 -3.47 -8.70
N LYS A 290 41.13 -2.89 -7.52
CA LYS A 290 41.99 -1.72 -7.26
C LYS A 290 41.36 -0.34 -7.43
N GLN A 291 40.63 0.10 -6.41
CA GLN A 291 40.76 1.48 -5.93
C GLN A 291 40.92 1.46 -4.40
N SER A 292 42.09 1.87 -3.94
CA SER A 292 42.36 2.16 -2.53
C SER A 292 41.32 3.18 -2.03
N PRO A 293 40.80 3.06 -0.80
CA PRO A 293 39.86 4.06 -0.28
C PRO A 293 40.55 5.43 -0.24
N PRO A 294 39.91 6.51 -0.71
CA PRO A 294 40.47 7.84 -0.57
C PRO A 294 40.55 8.18 0.92
N THR A 295 41.77 8.41 1.41
CA THR A 295 42.03 8.87 2.78
C THR A 295 41.60 10.32 2.91
N HIS A 296 40.29 10.58 3.01
CA HIS A 296 39.77 11.87 3.45
C HIS A 296 39.79 11.92 4.98
N ARG A 297 40.90 12.46 5.52
CA ARG A 297 40.99 12.92 6.89
C ARG A 297 40.04 14.13 7.04
N TRP A 298 38.98 13.98 7.84
CA TRP A 298 38.18 15.12 8.28
C TRP A 298 39.05 16.02 9.18
N PRO A 299 39.20 17.32 8.89
CA PRO A 299 39.87 18.23 9.81
C PRO A 299 38.99 18.41 11.05
N SER A 300 39.51 17.99 12.20
CA SER A 300 38.92 18.20 13.52
C SER A 300 38.80 19.70 13.82
N ARG A 301 37.62 20.28 13.61
CA ARG A 301 37.25 21.57 14.19
C ARG A 301 36.34 21.32 15.38
N GLY A 302 36.77 21.78 16.56
CA GLY A 302 36.06 21.63 17.81
C GLY A 302 34.67 22.25 17.76
N TYR A 303 33.69 21.52 18.27
CA TYR A 303 32.35 22.03 18.52
C TYR A 303 32.37 22.95 19.76
N PRO A 304 31.86 24.20 19.67
CA PRO A 304 31.56 24.98 20.85
C PRO A 304 30.33 24.42 21.58
N SER A 305 30.38 24.40 22.90
CA SER A 305 29.29 24.01 23.80
C SER A 305 28.02 24.84 23.56
N VAL A 306 26.87 24.19 23.42
CA VAL A 306 25.57 24.86 23.31
C VAL A 306 24.86 24.81 24.67
N SER A 307 24.57 25.98 25.25
CA SER A 307 23.72 26.13 26.43
C SER A 307 22.23 26.19 26.05
N PRO A 308 21.29 25.81 26.94
CA PRO A 308 19.87 25.69 26.59
C PRO A 308 19.14 27.03 26.65
N LEU A 309 18.39 27.38 25.60
CA LEU A 309 17.52 28.56 25.56
C LEU A 309 16.04 28.17 25.38
N HIS A 310 15.34 28.35 26.50
CA HIS A 310 13.95 28.78 26.74
C HIS A 310 12.84 28.60 25.68
N ASN A 311 11.77 27.97 26.15
CA ASN A 311 10.39 28.00 25.66
C ASN A 311 9.87 29.43 25.39
N ARG A 312 9.27 29.65 24.23
CA ARG A 312 8.18 30.63 24.06
C ARG A 312 7.06 30.05 23.21
N SER A 313 5.90 29.95 23.84
CA SER A 313 4.57 29.78 23.25
C SER A 313 4.22 30.93 22.32
N ASN A 314 3.62 30.66 21.17
CA ASN A 314 2.74 31.60 20.48
C ASN A 314 1.55 30.85 19.88
N SER A 315 0.37 31.26 20.32
CA SER A 315 -0.96 30.94 19.80
C SER A 315 -1.25 31.76 18.54
N HIS A 316 -1.72 31.13 17.46
CA HIS A 316 -2.52 31.83 16.43
C HIS A 316 -3.52 30.88 15.76
N SER A 317 -4.71 31.42 15.55
CA SER A 317 -5.96 30.82 15.13
C SER A 317 -6.26 31.03 13.64
N ASP A 318 -7.11 30.13 13.12
CA ASP A 318 -8.10 30.27 12.04
C ASP A 318 -7.71 30.79 10.64
N ILE A 319 -7.65 29.88 9.66
CA ILE A 319 -8.17 30.11 8.29
C ILE A 319 -8.68 28.77 7.69
N PHE A 320 -10.00 28.55 7.64
CA PHE A 320 -10.64 27.62 6.70
C PHE A 320 -12.00 28.20 6.24
N PRO A 321 -12.36 28.17 4.95
CA PRO A 321 -13.68 28.57 4.49
C PRO A 321 -14.71 27.44 4.64
N SER A 322 -15.96 27.80 4.96
CA SER A 322 -17.10 26.90 5.16
C SER A 322 -17.52 26.14 3.89
N PRO A 323 -17.99 24.87 3.97
CA PRO A 323 -18.48 24.15 2.81
C PRO A 323 -19.91 24.55 2.43
N GLY A 324 -20.12 24.84 1.14
CA GLY A 324 -21.43 25.02 0.53
C GLY A 324 -22.10 23.68 0.21
N ASN A 325 -23.44 23.68 0.27
CA ASN A 325 -24.31 22.54 -0.03
C ASN A 325 -24.16 22.01 -1.46
N THR A 326 -23.86 20.72 -1.63
CA THR A 326 -24.02 19.99 -2.90
C THR A 326 -24.96 18.80 -2.75
N LYS A 327 -25.96 18.73 -3.64
CA LYS A 327 -26.95 17.64 -3.74
C LYS A 327 -26.32 16.39 -4.38
N ALA A 328 -26.55 15.22 -3.79
CA ALA A 328 -26.19 13.92 -4.34
C ALA A 328 -27.26 13.40 -5.32
N GLU A 329 -26.84 12.69 -6.37
CA GLU A 329 -27.73 11.92 -7.24
C GLU A 329 -27.46 10.43 -7.05
N LEU A 330 -28.52 9.66 -6.81
CA LEU A 330 -28.52 8.21 -6.65
C LEU A 330 -28.87 7.58 -7.99
N HIS A 331 -28.00 6.73 -8.52
CA HIS A 331 -28.35 5.82 -9.61
C HIS A 331 -28.24 4.39 -9.13
N GLY A 332 -29.37 3.68 -9.15
CA GLY A 332 -29.44 2.27 -8.79
C GLY A 332 -29.95 1.44 -9.97
N SER A 333 -29.23 0.37 -10.30
CA SER A 333 -29.84 -0.87 -10.76
C SER A 333 -28.91 -2.04 -10.41
N HIS A 334 -29.46 -3.05 -9.73
CA HIS A 334 -28.86 -4.33 -9.32
C HIS A 334 -27.86 -4.31 -8.13
N GLY A 335 -28.40 -4.16 -6.91
CA GLY A 335 -27.83 -4.79 -5.70
C GLY A 335 -26.69 -4.09 -4.95
N GLY A 336 -26.26 -2.90 -5.38
CA GLY A 336 -25.29 -2.07 -4.65
C GLY A 336 -25.61 -0.58 -4.75
N ILE A 337 -25.20 0.19 -3.74
CA ILE A 337 -25.24 1.66 -3.78
C ILE A 337 -23.83 2.13 -4.13
N LEU A 338 -23.71 2.81 -5.26
CA LEU A 338 -22.49 3.51 -5.65
C LEU A 338 -22.59 4.97 -5.21
N TYR A 339 -21.63 5.44 -4.42
CA TYR A 339 -21.48 6.85 -4.10
C TYR A 339 -20.44 7.48 -5.00
N ARG A 340 -20.84 8.52 -5.74
CA ARG A 340 -19.95 9.38 -6.53
C ARG A 340 -19.98 10.78 -5.92
N ASP A 341 -18.85 11.21 -5.36
CA ASP A 341 -18.65 12.60 -4.99
C ASP A 341 -18.39 13.42 -6.27
N ARG A 342 -19.19 14.46 -6.53
CA ARG A 342 -19.01 15.34 -7.70
C ARG A 342 -17.87 16.33 -7.54
N SER A 343 -17.30 16.47 -6.34
CA SER A 343 -16.20 17.39 -6.06
C SER A 343 -14.80 16.79 -6.29
N VAL A 344 -14.70 15.47 -6.48
CA VAL A 344 -13.44 14.76 -6.71
C VAL A 344 -13.66 13.65 -7.74
N SER A 345 -12.96 13.73 -8.87
CA SER A 345 -13.16 12.87 -10.04
C SER A 345 -12.81 11.39 -9.85
N SER A 346 -12.39 10.96 -8.65
CA SER A 346 -11.59 9.74 -8.48
C SER A 346 -12.11 8.75 -7.44
N TYR A 347 -13.24 9.01 -6.77
CA TYR A 347 -13.74 8.15 -5.70
C TYR A 347 -14.94 7.30 -6.13
N TRP A 348 -14.80 5.99 -6.00
CA TRP A 348 -15.88 5.02 -6.14
C TRP A 348 -15.94 4.18 -4.86
N TYR A 349 -17.12 4.14 -4.24
CA TYR A 349 -17.40 3.25 -3.10
C TYR A 349 -18.41 2.21 -3.55
N TYR A 350 -18.11 0.94 -3.29
CA TYR A 350 -19.04 -0.16 -3.53
C TYR A 350 -19.60 -0.64 -2.20
N ILE A 351 -20.88 -0.39 -1.95
CA ILE A 351 -21.61 -0.90 -0.79
C ILE A 351 -22.68 -1.87 -1.30
N ARG A 352 -22.50 -3.17 -1.04
CA ARG A 352 -23.52 -4.19 -1.34
C ARG A 352 -24.56 -4.19 -0.22
N SER A 353 -25.84 -4.00 -0.55
CA SER A 353 -26.91 -4.15 0.44
C SER A 353 -27.18 -5.63 0.64
N GLY A 354 -26.96 -6.15 1.86
CA GLY A 354 -27.47 -7.46 2.26
C GLY A 354 -29.00 -7.42 2.37
N ASP A 355 -29.65 -8.54 2.06
CA ASP A 355 -31.11 -8.68 2.08
C ASP A 355 -31.69 -8.31 3.45
N ARG A 356 -32.65 -7.39 3.46
CA ARG A 356 -33.38 -7.01 4.66
C ARG A 356 -34.32 -8.14 5.06
N GLY A 357 -33.93 -8.93 6.05
CA GLY A 357 -34.88 -9.69 6.85
C GLY A 357 -35.88 -8.72 7.49
N SER A 358 -37.16 -8.97 7.27
CA SER A 358 -38.29 -8.21 7.82
C SER A 358 -38.25 -8.22 9.36
N VAL A 359 -38.06 -7.06 9.98
CA VAL A 359 -38.29 -6.85 11.42
C VAL A 359 -39.78 -6.49 11.60
N PRO A 360 -40.54 -7.12 12.51
CA PRO A 360 -41.95 -6.79 12.72
C PRO A 360 -42.11 -5.42 13.39
N ASP A 361 -43.10 -4.65 12.94
CA ASP A 361 -43.47 -3.36 13.52
C ASP A 361 -43.79 -3.48 15.02
N GLY A 362 -42.92 -2.91 15.86
CA GLY A 362 -43.13 -2.71 17.29
C GLY A 362 -43.17 -1.23 17.60
N SER A 363 -44.37 -0.73 17.89
CA SER A 363 -44.70 0.63 18.30
C SER A 363 -43.77 1.18 19.39
N ILE A 364 -43.15 2.34 19.14
CA ILE A 364 -42.43 3.14 20.14
C ILE A 364 -43.45 3.77 21.08
N GLY A 365 -43.60 3.18 22.26
CA GLY A 365 -44.31 3.78 23.39
C GLY A 365 -43.40 4.75 24.14
N SER A 366 -43.81 6.00 24.22
CA SER A 366 -43.25 7.02 25.10
C SER A 366 -43.36 6.62 26.56
N ALA A 367 -42.26 6.64 27.32
CA ALA A 367 -42.30 6.67 28.78
C ALA A 367 -41.32 7.71 29.31
N SER A 368 -41.90 8.60 30.10
CA SER A 368 -41.35 9.76 30.77
C SER A 368 -40.40 9.42 31.91
N SER A 369 -39.62 10.43 32.27
CA SER A 369 -38.89 10.62 33.53
C SER A 369 -39.67 10.16 34.77
N ASP A 370 -38.99 9.51 35.72
CA ASP A 370 -39.08 9.89 37.13
C ASP A 370 -37.94 9.32 37.98
N ALA A 371 -37.66 10.06 39.05
CA ALA A 371 -36.49 10.00 39.91
C ALA A 371 -36.65 9.09 41.14
N GLY A 372 -35.51 8.75 41.75
CA GLY A 372 -35.39 8.54 43.20
C GLY A 372 -35.51 7.10 43.71
N GLY A 373 -34.55 6.72 44.56
CA GLY A 373 -34.56 5.49 45.35
C GLY A 373 -33.17 4.94 45.58
#